data_AF-A0AAD4EM60-F1
#
_entry.id   AF-A0AAD4EM60-F1
#
_cell.length_a   1.000
_cell.length_b   1.000
_cell.length_c   1.000
_cell.angle_alpha   90.00
_cell.angle_beta   90.00
_cell.angle_gamma   90.00
#
_symmetry.space_group_name_H-M   'P 1'
#
loop_
_entity.id
_entity.type
_entity.pdbx_description
1 polymer ?
#
loop_
_entity_poly.entity_id
_entity_poly.type
_entity_poly.pdbx_seq_one_letter_code
_entity_poly.pdbx_strand_id
1 'polypeptide(L)'
;MSSCPSWSVNTGGQSPCDIAVVVYSSCPNVTTNNTISPSSSDNSFVPVSSNATLCTCSWASYNLISACMFCATGSPSLVSWDTWITNCNANTLTTTYFPWDEGIRLPSNASIIPYYASYDPTNYSNGTFVESTANDYSDTGIGNLNGSPISNPSSSSSPSSSSSSATPIGSIVGGVVGGTVLLLLLCGFFFFIICRKRRRAAQFPHKMTLPTLNGYPQTSAAMSTSSYAIQSNNIPTVLQ
;
A
#
# COMPACT_ATOMS: atom_id res chain seq x y z
N MET A 1 4.49 -23.09 -19.04
CA MET A 1 4.83 -22.77 -17.64
C MET A 1 4.66 -21.26 -17.52
N SER A 2 3.79 -20.81 -16.61
CA SER A 2 3.49 -19.38 -16.46
C SER A 2 4.61 -18.73 -15.65
N SER A 3 5.25 -17.69 -16.19
CA SER A 3 6.42 -17.06 -15.57
C SER A 3 5.99 -16.07 -14.49
N CYS A 4 6.28 -16.38 -13.23
CA CYS A 4 6.11 -15.45 -12.12
C CYS A 4 6.98 -14.18 -12.28
N PRO A 5 6.56 -13.02 -11.72
CA PRO A 5 7.42 -11.85 -11.63
C PRO A 5 8.73 -12.16 -10.91
N SER A 6 9.86 -11.61 -11.38
CA SER A 6 11.19 -11.93 -10.85
C SER A 6 11.41 -11.49 -9.40
N TRP A 7 10.67 -10.50 -8.90
CA TRP A 7 10.67 -10.09 -7.49
C TRP A 7 10.00 -11.12 -6.57
N SER A 8 9.15 -12.00 -7.10
CA SER A 8 8.28 -12.89 -6.32
C SER A 8 8.91 -14.25 -5.99
N VAL A 9 9.90 -14.69 -6.77
CA VAL A 9 10.57 -15.99 -6.62
C VAL A 9 11.67 -15.94 -5.56
N ASN A 10 11.94 -17.06 -4.89
CA ASN A 10 13.03 -17.12 -3.91
C ASN A 10 14.40 -17.38 -4.58
N THR A 11 15.49 -17.24 -3.81
CA THR A 11 16.85 -17.49 -4.32
C THR A 11 17.12 -18.94 -4.77
N GLY A 12 16.24 -19.89 -4.46
CA GLY A 12 16.25 -21.26 -4.98
C GLY A 12 15.51 -21.44 -6.31
N GLY A 13 14.96 -20.36 -6.89
CA GLY A 13 14.17 -20.39 -8.12
C GLY A 13 12.75 -20.93 -7.96
N GLN A 14 12.27 -21.12 -6.72
CA GLN A 14 10.91 -21.60 -6.45
C GLN A 14 9.90 -20.47 -6.65
N SER A 15 8.71 -20.80 -7.18
CA SER A 15 7.63 -19.83 -7.31
C SER A 15 6.98 -19.51 -5.95
N PRO A 16 6.33 -18.33 -5.81
CA PRO A 16 5.45 -18.07 -4.67
C PRO A 16 4.41 -19.19 -4.42
N CYS A 17 3.92 -19.83 -5.49
CA CYS A 17 3.00 -20.96 -5.40
C CYS A 17 3.64 -22.18 -4.71
N ASP A 18 4.85 -22.57 -5.12
CA ASP A 18 5.59 -23.70 -4.52
C ASP A 18 5.90 -23.44 -3.04
N ILE A 19 6.29 -22.21 -2.71
CA ILE A 19 6.66 -21.81 -1.35
C ILE A 19 5.41 -21.78 -0.46
N ALA A 20 4.26 -21.35 -0.98
CA ALA A 20 2.97 -21.43 -0.28
C ALA A 20 2.63 -22.88 0.09
N VAL A 21 2.88 -23.87 -0.79
CA VAL A 21 2.66 -25.29 -0.46
C VAL A 21 3.48 -25.71 0.75
N VAL A 22 4.75 -25.29 0.82
CA VAL A 22 5.63 -25.62 1.96
C VAL A 22 5.18 -24.92 3.25
N VAL A 23 4.77 -23.65 3.18
CA VAL A 23 4.22 -22.92 4.33
C VAL A 23 2.95 -23.59 4.85
N TYR A 24 1.98 -23.89 3.98
CA TYR A 24 0.75 -24.61 4.32
C TYR A 24 1.06 -25.96 4.98
N SER A 25 1.94 -26.75 4.37
CA SER A 25 2.32 -28.09 4.83
C SER A 25 3.18 -28.13 6.09
N SER A 26 3.58 -26.96 6.62
CA SER A 26 4.34 -26.88 7.87
C SER A 26 3.45 -27.05 9.12
N CYS A 27 2.13 -26.87 8.99
CA CYS A 27 1.20 -27.04 10.11
C CYS A 27 0.56 -28.43 10.17
N PRO A 28 0.32 -28.97 11.37
CA PRO A 28 -0.40 -30.24 11.53
C PRO A 28 -1.86 -30.13 11.05
N ASN A 29 -2.42 -31.28 10.68
CA ASN A 29 -3.80 -31.46 10.19
C ASN A 29 -4.10 -30.92 8.77
N VAL A 30 -3.13 -30.38 8.03
CA VAL A 30 -3.31 -29.98 6.62
C VAL A 30 -3.24 -31.21 5.70
N THR A 31 -4.34 -31.96 5.60
CA THR A 31 -4.45 -33.17 4.78
C THR A 31 -4.77 -32.87 3.31
N THR A 32 -3.79 -32.34 2.57
CA THR A 32 -3.97 -32.03 1.14
C THR A 32 -2.73 -32.35 0.30
N ASN A 33 -2.91 -33.10 -0.79
CA ASN A 33 -1.96 -33.15 -1.91
C ASN A 33 -2.03 -31.83 -2.71
N ASN A 34 -1.71 -30.70 -2.06
CA ASN A 34 -1.93 -29.37 -2.61
C ASN A 34 -0.83 -28.97 -3.59
N THR A 35 -1.07 -29.18 -4.88
CA THR A 35 -0.43 -28.37 -5.92
C THR A 35 -1.17 -27.04 -6.01
N ILE A 36 -0.61 -25.97 -5.44
CA ILE A 36 -1.12 -24.62 -5.65
C ILE A 36 -0.78 -24.20 -7.09
N SER A 37 -1.80 -24.09 -7.93
CA SER A 37 -1.67 -23.58 -9.30
C SER A 37 -2.04 -22.09 -9.34
N PRO A 38 -1.28 -21.24 -10.07
CA PRO A 38 -1.61 -19.83 -10.20
C PRO A 38 -2.90 -19.64 -11.01
N SER A 39 -3.72 -18.67 -10.60
CA SER A 39 -5.01 -18.36 -11.24
C SER A 39 -5.23 -16.84 -11.32
N SER A 40 -6.35 -16.41 -11.90
CA SER A 40 -6.72 -14.99 -11.93
C SER A 40 -7.30 -14.45 -10.62
N SER A 41 -7.45 -15.28 -9.56
CA SER A 41 -7.97 -14.85 -8.27
C SER A 41 -7.52 -15.73 -7.10
N ASP A 42 -7.26 -15.13 -5.95
CA ASP A 42 -6.89 -15.82 -4.70
C ASP A 42 -8.09 -16.41 -3.92
N ASN A 43 -9.32 -15.99 -4.23
CA ASN A 43 -10.55 -16.32 -3.50
C ASN A 43 -10.77 -17.84 -3.25
N SER A 44 -10.26 -18.73 -4.12
CA SER A 44 -10.35 -20.19 -3.94
C SER A 44 -9.41 -20.75 -2.86
N PHE A 45 -8.46 -19.95 -2.37
CA PHE A 45 -7.47 -20.33 -1.36
C PHE A 45 -7.75 -19.72 0.01
N VAL A 46 -8.75 -18.84 0.12
CA VAL A 46 -9.20 -18.24 1.39
C VAL A 46 -9.50 -19.33 2.41
N PRO A 47 -8.90 -19.29 3.62
CA PRO A 47 -9.18 -20.24 4.68
C PRO A 47 -10.67 -20.37 5.00
N VAL A 48 -11.12 -21.62 5.11
CA VAL A 48 -12.45 -22.01 5.59
C VAL A 48 -12.32 -22.81 6.88
N SER A 49 -13.40 -22.99 7.63
CA SER A 49 -13.37 -23.61 8.97
C SER A 49 -12.78 -25.04 9.02
N SER A 50 -12.67 -25.74 7.90
CA SER A 50 -12.05 -27.06 7.78
C SER A 50 -10.55 -27.07 7.42
N ASN A 51 -9.96 -25.93 7.04
CA ASN A 51 -8.54 -25.80 6.69
C ASN A 51 -7.86 -24.52 7.26
N ALA A 52 -8.56 -23.75 8.09
CA ALA A 52 -8.00 -22.65 8.87
C ALA A 52 -7.03 -23.20 9.92
N THR A 53 -5.77 -22.78 9.82
CA THR A 53 -4.64 -23.19 10.67
C THR A 53 -3.70 -22.00 10.85
N LEU A 54 -2.82 -22.07 11.85
CA LEU A 54 -1.75 -21.08 12.05
C LEU A 54 -0.90 -20.80 10.79
N CYS A 55 -0.79 -21.76 9.87
CA CYS A 55 -0.05 -21.56 8.63
C CYS A 55 -0.92 -20.90 7.56
N THR A 56 -2.14 -21.39 7.30
CA THR A 56 -3.03 -20.86 6.25
C THR A 56 -3.55 -19.46 6.58
N CYS A 57 -3.68 -19.15 7.87
CA CYS A 57 -4.04 -17.84 8.43
C CYS A 57 -2.83 -16.93 8.73
N SER A 58 -1.63 -17.23 8.20
CA SER A 58 -0.42 -16.41 8.38
C SER A 58 -0.23 -15.37 7.28
N TRP A 59 0.52 -14.30 7.58
CA TRP A 59 0.88 -13.27 6.59
C TRP A 59 1.66 -13.87 5.42
N ALA A 60 2.58 -14.81 5.69
CA ALA A 60 3.34 -15.50 4.66
C ALA A 60 2.40 -16.21 3.67
N SER A 61 1.39 -16.93 4.15
CA SER A 61 0.40 -17.59 3.28
C SER A 61 -0.38 -16.60 2.41
N TYR A 62 -0.91 -15.53 2.99
CA TYR A 62 -1.66 -14.52 2.23
C TYR A 62 -0.80 -13.84 1.16
N ASN A 63 0.40 -13.38 1.53
CA ASN A 63 1.31 -12.70 0.61
C ASN A 63 1.83 -13.62 -0.50
N LEU A 64 2.16 -14.89 -0.18
CA LEU A 64 2.60 -15.87 -1.17
C LEU A 64 1.48 -16.30 -2.13
N ILE A 65 0.24 -16.47 -1.66
CA ILE A 65 -0.89 -16.77 -2.52
C ILE A 65 -1.22 -15.58 -3.43
N SER A 66 -1.21 -14.36 -2.89
CA SER A 66 -1.43 -13.14 -3.66
C SER A 66 -0.38 -12.99 -4.77
N ALA A 67 0.91 -13.14 -4.43
CA ALA A 67 2.01 -13.15 -5.39
C ALA A 67 1.93 -14.32 -6.40
N CYS A 68 1.44 -15.49 -5.98
CA CYS A 68 1.20 -16.63 -6.87
C CYS A 68 0.18 -16.30 -7.98
N MET A 69 -0.85 -15.51 -7.71
CA MET A 69 -1.83 -15.15 -8.75
C MET A 69 -1.20 -14.27 -9.86
N PHE A 70 -0.17 -13.47 -9.53
CA PHE A 70 0.59 -12.71 -10.54
C PHE A 70 1.36 -13.61 -11.51
N CYS A 71 1.63 -14.87 -11.18
CA CYS A 71 2.22 -15.82 -12.13
C CYS A 71 1.28 -16.20 -13.28
N ALA A 72 -0.04 -16.01 -13.14
CA ALA A 72 -1.02 -16.30 -14.20
C ALA A 72 -1.46 -15.05 -14.98
N THR A 73 -1.45 -13.87 -14.35
CA THR A 73 -1.89 -12.60 -14.95
C THR A 73 -1.24 -11.42 -14.25
N GLY A 74 -0.88 -10.36 -14.99
CA GLY A 74 -0.35 -9.11 -14.41
C GLY A 74 -1.41 -8.25 -13.68
N SER A 75 -2.63 -8.74 -13.51
CA SER A 75 -3.71 -8.07 -12.76
C SER A 75 -4.71 -9.10 -12.21
N PRO A 76 -4.37 -9.83 -11.14
CA PRO A 76 -5.28 -10.77 -10.50
C PRO A 76 -6.32 -10.05 -9.62
N SER A 77 -7.46 -10.70 -9.40
CA SER A 77 -8.48 -10.27 -8.43
C SER A 77 -8.12 -10.80 -7.05
N LEU A 78 -7.67 -9.92 -6.16
CA LEU A 78 -7.20 -10.26 -4.81
C LEU A 78 -8.21 -9.87 -3.73
N VAL A 79 -8.37 -10.69 -2.69
CA VAL A 79 -9.19 -10.37 -1.52
C VAL A 79 -8.41 -9.51 -0.52
N SER A 80 -9.12 -8.78 0.34
CA SER A 80 -8.49 -8.12 1.49
C SER A 80 -8.08 -9.14 2.55
N TRP A 81 -7.11 -8.77 3.39
CA TRP A 81 -6.68 -9.53 4.55
C TRP A 81 -7.85 -9.85 5.50
N ASP A 82 -8.75 -8.89 5.78
CA ASP A 82 -9.95 -9.12 6.59
C ASP A 82 -10.86 -10.23 6.01
N THR A 83 -10.97 -10.28 4.67
CA THR A 83 -11.69 -11.34 3.96
C THR A 83 -10.94 -12.68 4.07
N TRP A 84 -9.62 -12.67 3.91
CA TRP A 84 -8.76 -13.85 4.07
C TRP A 84 -8.89 -14.48 5.46
N ILE A 85 -8.88 -13.66 6.52
CA ILE A 85 -8.94 -14.15 7.91
C ILE A 85 -10.35 -14.36 8.45
N THR A 86 -11.40 -14.22 7.63
CA THR A 86 -12.80 -14.30 8.10
C THR A 86 -13.16 -15.61 8.81
N ASN A 87 -12.51 -16.74 8.48
CA ASN A 87 -12.67 -18.03 9.20
C ASN A 87 -11.54 -18.34 10.19
N CYS A 88 -10.54 -17.46 10.32
CA CYS A 88 -9.40 -17.63 11.21
C CYS A 88 -9.78 -17.15 12.62
N ASN A 89 -10.02 -18.09 13.53
CA ASN A 89 -10.28 -17.80 14.93
C ASN A 89 -8.99 -17.41 15.67
N ALA A 90 -9.12 -16.89 16.89
CA ALA A 90 -8.01 -16.38 17.70
C ALA A 90 -6.89 -17.41 18.00
N ASN A 91 -7.17 -18.73 17.91
CA ASN A 91 -6.16 -19.78 18.09
C ASN A 91 -5.49 -20.20 16.77
N THR A 92 -5.82 -19.52 15.66
CA THR A 92 -5.29 -19.79 14.31
C THR A 92 -4.76 -18.55 13.61
N LEU A 93 -5.11 -17.34 14.05
CA LEU A 93 -4.57 -16.10 13.50
C LEU A 93 -3.18 -15.82 14.08
N THR A 94 -2.21 -15.44 13.24
CA THR A 94 -0.84 -15.14 13.70
C THR A 94 -0.61 -13.64 13.92
N THR A 95 0.12 -13.29 14.98
CA THR A 95 0.71 -11.96 15.19
C THR A 95 2.13 -11.83 14.61
N THR A 96 2.62 -12.92 14.02
CA THR A 96 3.93 -13.07 13.36
C THR A 96 3.70 -13.45 11.90
N TYR A 97 4.69 -13.20 11.03
CA TYR A 97 4.52 -13.52 9.61
C TYR A 97 4.41 -15.03 9.32
N PHE A 98 4.95 -15.85 10.21
CA PHE A 98 4.94 -17.32 10.20
C PHE A 98 4.95 -17.77 11.68
N PRO A 99 4.16 -18.80 12.08
CA PRO A 99 3.90 -19.17 13.48
C PRO A 99 5.08 -19.87 14.21
N TRP A 100 6.26 -19.24 14.22
CA TRP A 100 7.45 -19.75 14.91
C TRP A 100 7.32 -19.71 16.44
N ASP A 101 6.49 -18.79 16.94
CA ASP A 101 6.10 -18.61 18.33
C ASP A 101 5.28 -19.79 18.84
N GLU A 102 4.35 -20.30 18.02
CA GLU A 102 3.58 -21.53 18.26
C GLU A 102 4.36 -22.84 17.94
N GLY A 103 5.69 -22.77 17.92
CA GLY A 103 6.57 -23.93 17.73
C GLY A 103 6.63 -24.51 16.31
N ILE A 104 5.88 -23.97 15.34
CA ILE A 104 5.90 -24.43 13.93
C ILE A 104 7.23 -24.07 13.27
N ARG A 105 7.78 -24.95 12.43
CA ARG A 105 9.07 -24.76 11.72
C ARG A 105 8.96 -25.18 10.27
N LEU A 106 9.69 -24.50 9.38
CA LEU A 106 9.83 -24.93 7.98
C LEU A 106 10.66 -26.23 7.89
N PRO A 107 10.39 -27.09 6.88
CA PRO A 107 11.21 -28.28 6.62
C PRO A 107 12.70 -27.97 6.56
N SER A 108 13.50 -28.73 7.32
CA SER A 108 14.96 -28.57 7.45
C SER A 108 15.44 -27.16 7.88
N ASN A 109 14.55 -26.31 8.42
CA ASN A 109 14.78 -24.88 8.68
C ASN A 109 15.23 -24.09 7.43
N ALA A 110 14.74 -24.47 6.25
CA ALA A 110 15.19 -23.89 4.98
C ALA A 110 14.76 -22.42 4.82
N SER A 111 15.71 -21.55 4.45
CA SER A 111 15.45 -20.15 4.09
C SER A 111 14.78 -20.06 2.71
N ILE A 112 13.46 -20.21 2.66
CA ILE A 112 12.68 -20.25 1.41
C ILE A 112 11.60 -19.17 1.28
N ILE A 113 11.17 -18.53 2.38
CA ILE A 113 10.12 -17.50 2.34
C ILE A 113 10.76 -16.18 1.88
N PRO A 114 10.39 -15.57 0.74
CA PRO A 114 10.94 -14.27 0.32
C PRO A 114 10.60 -13.17 1.32
N TYR A 115 11.44 -12.13 1.42
CA TYR A 115 11.24 -11.10 2.45
C TYR A 115 9.90 -10.34 2.34
N TYR A 116 9.40 -10.08 1.13
CA TYR A 116 8.07 -9.47 0.93
C TYR A 116 6.92 -10.26 1.57
N ALA A 117 7.04 -11.59 1.67
CA ALA A 117 6.00 -12.41 2.28
C ALA A 117 5.90 -12.20 3.80
N SER A 118 6.89 -11.52 4.41
CA SER A 118 6.82 -11.11 5.81
C SER A 118 6.07 -9.79 6.08
N TYR A 119 5.60 -9.10 5.04
CA TYR A 119 4.86 -7.86 5.19
C TYR A 119 3.54 -8.08 5.94
N ASP A 120 3.30 -7.29 7.00
CA ASP A 120 2.04 -7.30 7.76
C ASP A 120 0.91 -6.74 6.88
N PRO A 121 -0.07 -7.58 6.46
CA PRO A 121 -1.07 -7.18 5.47
C PRO A 121 -2.00 -6.05 5.92
N THR A 122 -2.09 -5.78 7.23
CA THR A 122 -2.89 -4.67 7.77
C THR A 122 -2.37 -3.30 7.35
N ASN A 123 -1.12 -3.21 6.87
CA ASN A 123 -0.49 -1.98 6.40
C ASN A 123 -0.69 -1.71 4.88
N TYR A 124 -1.23 -2.67 4.12
CA TYR A 124 -1.59 -2.42 2.72
C TYR A 124 -2.76 -1.43 2.61
N SER A 125 -2.83 -0.69 1.50
CA SER A 125 -3.98 0.17 1.22
C SER A 125 -5.26 -0.65 1.05
N ASN A 126 -6.25 -0.38 1.92
CA ASN A 126 -7.48 -1.18 2.07
C ASN A 126 -7.26 -2.64 2.52
N GLY A 127 -6.08 -2.97 3.05
CA GLY A 127 -5.74 -4.33 3.50
C GLY A 127 -5.59 -5.36 2.37
N THR A 128 -5.51 -4.95 1.10
CA THR A 128 -5.32 -5.86 -0.05
C THR A 128 -3.89 -5.77 -0.56
N PHE A 129 -3.24 -6.92 -0.79
CA PHE A 129 -1.87 -7.04 -1.30
C PHE A 129 -1.58 -6.12 -2.50
N VAL A 130 -0.49 -5.36 -2.41
CA VAL A 130 -0.04 -4.41 -3.44
C VAL A 130 1.28 -4.87 -4.06
N GLU A 131 1.28 -5.13 -5.37
CA GLU A 131 2.45 -5.69 -6.08
C GLU A 131 3.71 -4.82 -5.93
N SER A 132 3.59 -3.49 -6.10
CA SER A 132 4.73 -2.59 -6.01
C SER A 132 5.35 -2.59 -4.60
N THR A 133 4.54 -2.64 -3.55
CA THR A 133 5.01 -2.72 -2.16
C THR A 133 5.73 -4.04 -1.89
N ALA A 134 5.28 -5.14 -2.51
CA ALA A 134 5.99 -6.42 -2.43
C ALA A 134 7.31 -6.41 -3.21
N ASN A 135 7.35 -5.82 -4.40
CA ASN A 135 8.59 -5.60 -5.15
C ASN A 135 9.60 -4.75 -4.36
N ASP A 136 9.16 -3.60 -3.84
CA ASP A 136 9.98 -2.69 -3.03
C ASP A 136 10.59 -3.41 -1.80
N TYR A 137 9.87 -4.38 -1.22
CA TYR A 137 10.40 -5.23 -0.15
C TYR A 137 11.44 -6.24 -0.66
N SER A 138 11.25 -6.87 -1.80
CA SER A 138 12.28 -7.74 -2.42
C SER A 138 13.57 -6.97 -2.72
N ASP A 139 13.47 -5.72 -3.16
CA ASP A 139 14.61 -4.86 -3.51
C ASP A 139 15.39 -4.32 -2.27
N THR A 140 14.96 -4.61 -1.04
CA THR A 140 15.69 -4.23 0.20
C THR A 140 17.03 -4.95 0.38
N GLY A 141 17.29 -6.02 -0.38
CA GLY A 141 18.48 -6.86 -0.24
C GLY A 141 18.44 -7.81 0.97
N ILE A 142 17.32 -7.88 1.70
CA ILE A 142 17.11 -8.87 2.76
C ILE A 142 16.75 -10.22 2.11
N GLY A 143 17.58 -11.24 2.36
CA GLY A 143 17.40 -12.57 1.80
C GLY A 143 16.20 -13.35 2.37
N ASN A 144 15.94 -14.54 1.80
CA ASN A 144 14.84 -15.40 2.24
C ASN A 144 14.89 -15.70 3.75
N LEU A 145 13.72 -15.78 4.36
CA LEU A 145 13.48 -16.12 5.75
C LEU A 145 13.22 -17.62 5.94
N ASN A 146 13.54 -18.13 7.13
CA ASN A 146 13.51 -19.54 7.51
C ASN A 146 12.38 -19.93 8.49
N GLY A 147 11.37 -19.06 8.67
CA GLY A 147 10.28 -19.26 9.63
C GLY A 147 10.77 -19.09 11.08
N SER A 148 11.38 -17.95 11.38
CA SER A 148 11.96 -17.59 12.69
C SER A 148 11.93 -16.07 12.89
N PRO A 149 12.18 -15.53 14.09
CA PRO A 149 12.17 -14.07 14.32
C PRO A 149 13.11 -13.33 13.37
N ILE A 150 12.59 -12.31 12.68
CA ILE A 150 13.39 -11.46 11.78
C ILE A 150 14.36 -10.65 12.64
N SER A 151 15.61 -11.12 12.69
CA SER A 151 16.67 -10.47 13.44
C SER A 151 17.21 -9.29 12.65
N ASN A 152 17.01 -8.05 13.14
CA ASN A 152 17.72 -6.89 12.60
C ASN A 152 19.23 -7.17 12.57
N PRO A 153 19.94 -6.86 11.46
CA PRO A 153 21.34 -7.23 11.27
C PRO A 153 22.29 -6.42 12.18
N SER A 154 22.36 -6.82 13.45
CA SER A 154 23.42 -6.45 14.37
C SER A 154 24.69 -7.21 13.96
N SER A 155 25.80 -6.49 13.78
CA SER A 155 26.96 -6.99 13.05
C SER A 155 27.69 -8.15 13.75
N SER A 156 27.54 -9.38 13.26
CA SER A 156 28.36 -10.54 13.64
C SER A 156 29.34 -10.89 12.51
N SER A 157 30.63 -10.71 12.76
CA SER A 157 31.68 -10.72 11.73
C SER A 157 32.27 -12.10 11.41
N SER A 158 32.34 -12.46 10.12
CA SER A 158 33.51 -13.13 9.50
C SER A 158 33.47 -12.96 7.96
N PRO A 159 34.63 -12.98 7.26
CA PRO A 159 34.73 -12.33 5.95
C PRO A 159 34.66 -13.26 4.74
N SER A 160 33.87 -12.87 3.75
CA SER A 160 34.16 -13.12 2.32
C SER A 160 33.71 -11.91 1.50
N SER A 161 34.34 -11.68 0.35
CA SER A 161 34.37 -10.37 -0.30
C SER A 161 33.31 -10.16 -1.39
N SER A 162 32.41 -9.19 -1.20
CA SER A 162 32.02 -8.23 -2.26
C SER A 162 31.30 -7.03 -1.65
N SER A 163 31.41 -5.86 -2.29
CA SER A 163 30.90 -4.60 -1.77
C SER A 163 29.51 -4.25 -2.33
N SER A 164 28.52 -4.11 -1.46
CA SER A 164 27.36 -3.25 -1.72
C SER A 164 27.00 -2.50 -0.43
N SER A 165 26.72 -1.20 -0.55
CA SER A 165 26.48 -0.31 0.59
C SER A 165 24.99 -0.22 0.91
N ALA A 166 24.55 -0.92 1.96
CA ALA A 166 23.20 -0.74 2.48
C ALA A 166 23.01 0.72 2.95
N THR A 167 22.06 1.42 2.35
CA THR A 167 21.72 2.80 2.73
C THR A 167 20.96 2.79 4.05
N PRO A 168 21.44 3.47 5.11
CA PRO A 168 20.78 3.42 6.41
C PRO A 168 19.45 4.17 6.36
N ILE A 169 18.34 3.43 6.49
CA ILE A 169 16.95 3.92 6.39
C ILE A 169 16.67 5.15 7.28
N GLY A 170 17.34 5.27 8.43
CA GLY A 170 17.25 6.45 9.31
C GLY A 170 17.60 7.78 8.63
N SER A 171 18.43 7.78 7.57
CA SER A 171 18.72 8.98 6.78
C SER A 171 17.52 9.49 5.96
N ILE A 172 16.66 8.57 5.51
CA ILE A 172 15.47 8.87 4.69
C ILE A 172 14.36 9.44 5.59
N VAL A 173 14.09 8.79 6.73
CA VAL A 173 13.04 9.21 7.66
C VAL A 173 13.34 10.57 8.32
N GLY A 174 14.61 10.83 8.66
CA GLY A 174 15.01 12.10 9.27
C GLY A 174 14.73 13.34 8.40
N GLY A 175 14.83 13.21 7.07
CA GLY A 175 14.58 14.31 6.14
C GLY A 175 13.12 14.79 6.13
N VAL A 176 12.16 13.86 6.18
CA VAL A 176 10.72 14.19 6.10
C VAL A 176 10.23 14.89 7.37
N VAL A 177 10.66 14.41 8.55
CA VAL A 177 10.29 15.01 9.84
C VAL A 177 10.94 16.38 10.02
N GLY A 178 12.20 16.55 9.62
CA GLY A 178 12.86 17.86 9.64
C GLY A 178 12.23 18.87 8.66
N GLY A 179 11.95 18.43 7.43
CA GLY A 179 11.39 19.28 6.37
C GLY A 179 9.98 19.78 6.67
N THR A 180 9.11 18.93 7.22
CA THR A 180 7.72 19.31 7.58
C THR A 180 7.68 20.38 8.68
N VAL A 181 8.49 20.24 9.73
CA VAL A 181 8.59 21.25 10.80
C VAL A 181 9.12 22.59 10.27
N LEU A 182 10.19 22.56 9.45
CA LEU A 182 10.76 23.78 8.87
C LEU A 182 9.77 24.50 7.94
N LEU A 183 9.05 23.76 7.10
CA LEU A 183 8.08 24.30 6.15
C LEU A 183 6.89 24.95 6.87
N LEU A 184 6.35 24.32 7.91
CA LEU A 184 5.25 24.87 8.72
C LEU A 184 5.66 26.19 9.41
N LEU A 185 6.87 26.26 9.97
CA LEU A 185 7.40 27.48 10.57
C LEU A 185 7.54 28.62 9.54
N LEU A 186 8.07 28.34 8.35
CA LEU A 186 8.19 29.31 7.27
C LEU A 186 6.82 29.82 6.80
N CYS A 187 5.88 28.91 6.50
CA CYS A 187 4.52 29.28 6.06
C CYS A 187 3.79 30.11 7.13
N GLY A 188 3.88 29.73 8.40
CA GLY A 188 3.31 30.48 9.52
C GLY A 188 3.91 31.88 9.67
N PHE A 189 5.22 32.02 9.54
CA PHE A 189 5.92 33.30 9.62
C PHE A 189 5.53 34.26 8.50
N PHE A 190 5.50 33.78 7.24
CA PHE A 190 5.04 34.58 6.10
C PHE A 190 3.58 35.01 6.23
N PHE A 191 2.69 34.09 6.64
CA PHE A 191 1.28 34.39 6.88
C PHE A 191 1.09 35.45 7.98
N PHE A 192 1.82 35.34 9.09
CA PHE A 192 1.79 36.31 10.18
C PHE A 192 2.19 37.72 9.72
N ILE A 193 3.25 37.85 8.91
CA ILE A 193 3.69 39.14 8.35
C ILE A 193 2.61 39.75 7.45
N ILE A 194 1.99 38.96 6.57
CA ILE A 194 0.93 39.41 5.66
C ILE A 194 -0.30 39.87 6.46
N CYS A 195 -0.76 39.09 7.43
CA CYS A 195 -1.87 39.45 8.31
C CYS A 195 -1.56 40.73 9.12
N ARG A 196 -0.35 40.87 9.67
CA ARG A 196 0.07 42.07 10.42
C ARG A 196 0.10 43.30 9.52
N LYS A 197 0.53 43.17 8.25
CA LYS A 197 0.53 44.27 7.27
C LYS A 197 -0.90 44.65 6.86
N ARG A 198 -1.79 43.69 6.60
CA ARG A 198 -3.21 43.97 6.30
C ARG A 198 -3.95 44.63 7.47
N ARG A 199 -3.71 44.21 8.72
CA ARG A 199 -4.30 44.85 9.92
C ARG A 199 -3.86 46.32 10.09
N ARG A 200 -2.67 46.69 9.61
CA ARG A 200 -2.19 48.09 9.60
C ARG A 200 -2.75 48.94 8.45
N ALA A 201 -3.33 48.33 7.41
CA ALA A 201 -3.97 49.04 6.30
C ALA A 201 -5.45 49.40 6.57
N ALA A 202 -6.02 48.96 7.69
CA ALA A 202 -7.44 49.16 8.03
C ALA A 202 -7.73 50.48 8.80
N GLN A 203 -6.80 51.43 8.82
CA GLN A 203 -6.88 52.67 9.62
C GLN A 203 -7.04 53.94 8.76
N PHE A 204 -7.96 53.90 7.78
CA PHE A 204 -8.42 55.10 7.06
C PHE A 204 -9.95 55.11 6.86
N PRO A 205 -10.75 55.39 7.92
CA PRO A 205 -12.19 55.58 7.80
C PRO A 205 -12.51 56.99 7.31
N HIS A 206 -12.44 57.23 6.00
CA HIS A 206 -12.88 58.51 5.42
C HIS A 206 -13.73 58.35 4.15
N LYS A 207 -14.97 57.88 4.31
CA LYS A 207 -16.00 58.09 3.30
C LYS A 207 -16.47 59.55 3.37
N MET A 208 -15.92 60.40 2.50
CA MET A 208 -16.48 61.73 2.26
C MET A 208 -17.96 61.60 1.88
N THR A 209 -18.81 62.42 2.48
CA THR A 209 -20.15 62.69 1.94
C THR A 209 -19.99 63.56 0.70
N LEU A 210 -20.63 63.18 -0.42
CA LEU A 210 -20.72 64.00 -1.63
C LEU A 210 -22.18 64.37 -1.89
N PRO A 211 -22.51 65.65 -2.16
CA PRO A 211 -23.86 66.05 -2.54
C PRO A 211 -24.25 65.46 -3.91
N THR A 212 -25.48 64.97 -4.03
CA THR A 212 -26.06 64.58 -5.31
C THR A 212 -26.57 65.81 -6.07
N LEU A 213 -25.98 66.12 -7.23
CA LEU A 213 -26.61 66.96 -8.24
C LEU A 213 -26.48 66.28 -9.62
N ASN A 214 -27.63 65.93 -10.20
CA ASN A 214 -27.71 65.32 -11.52
C ASN A 214 -27.58 66.40 -12.62
N GLY A 215 -26.75 66.12 -13.63
CA GLY A 215 -26.59 66.96 -14.82
C GLY A 215 -26.18 66.13 -16.03
N TYR A 216 -27.17 65.56 -16.74
CA TYR A 216 -27.02 64.97 -18.07
C TYR A 216 -26.82 66.11 -19.11
N PRO A 217 -26.24 65.90 -20.33
CA PRO A 217 -26.58 64.76 -21.17
C PRO A 217 -25.45 64.04 -21.96
N GLN A 218 -25.87 62.89 -22.50
CA GLN A 218 -25.35 62.04 -23.58
C GLN A 218 -24.25 62.55 -24.54
N THR A 219 -23.35 61.65 -24.92
CA THR A 219 -23.10 61.10 -26.30
C THR A 219 -21.87 60.15 -26.24
N SER A 220 -21.64 59.13 -27.08
CA SER A 220 -22.49 58.27 -27.95
C SER A 220 -21.69 57.04 -28.40
N ALA A 221 -22.33 55.87 -28.56
CA ALA A 221 -21.83 54.66 -29.27
C ALA A 221 -20.56 53.95 -28.71
N ALA A 222 -20.26 52.66 -28.99
CA ALA A 222 -21.04 51.47 -29.40
C ALA A 222 -20.13 50.20 -29.31
N MET A 223 -20.65 49.02 -29.71
CA MET A 223 -19.93 47.75 -29.99
C MET A 223 -19.27 47.02 -28.79
N SER A 224 -19.31 45.67 -28.68
CA SER A 224 -20.16 44.66 -29.34
C SER A 224 -20.12 43.31 -28.60
N THR A 225 -21.12 42.45 -28.84
CA THR A 225 -21.14 40.96 -28.80
C THR A 225 -20.18 40.19 -27.85
N SER A 226 -20.62 39.15 -27.12
CA SER A 226 -21.35 38.01 -27.70
C SER A 226 -22.21 37.20 -26.71
N SER A 227 -23.27 36.59 -27.25
CA SER A 227 -23.97 35.40 -26.69
C SER A 227 -23.13 34.12 -26.94
N TYR A 228 -23.42 32.89 -26.51
CA TYR A 228 -24.69 32.19 -26.20
C TYR A 228 -24.45 31.21 -25.02
N ALA A 229 -25.32 31.10 -24.02
CA ALA A 229 -26.68 30.53 -23.95
C ALA A 229 -26.71 29.01 -23.70
N ILE A 230 -27.34 28.63 -22.59
CA ILE A 230 -27.66 27.25 -22.19
C ILE A 230 -28.97 26.83 -22.86
N GLN A 231 -29.10 25.58 -23.30
CA GLN A 231 -30.40 24.93 -23.30
C GLN A 231 -30.34 23.42 -23.05
N SER A 232 -30.95 22.99 -21.96
CA SER A 232 -31.40 21.62 -21.72
C SER A 232 -32.76 21.39 -22.37
N ASN A 233 -33.02 20.18 -22.84
CA ASN A 233 -34.35 19.71 -23.26
C ASN A 233 -34.60 18.32 -22.67
N ASN A 234 -35.87 17.98 -22.37
CA ASN A 234 -36.21 16.87 -21.49
C ASN A 234 -37.62 16.34 -21.78
N ILE A 235 -37.81 15.00 -21.90
CA ILE A 235 -39.08 14.24 -21.70
C ILE A 235 -40.23 14.49 -22.73
N PRO A 236 -41.16 13.53 -23.01
CA PRO A 236 -41.23 12.06 -22.83
C PRO A 236 -41.17 11.33 -24.24
N THR A 237 -41.90 10.27 -24.70
CA THR A 237 -43.00 9.40 -24.21
C THR A 237 -43.12 8.07 -25.02
N VAL A 238 -43.23 6.92 -24.33
CA VAL A 238 -44.27 5.84 -24.42
C VAL A 238 -44.72 5.19 -25.76
N LEU A 239 -44.93 3.85 -25.70
CA LEU A 239 -45.37 2.85 -26.71
C LEU A 239 -44.31 2.40 -27.75
N GLN A 240 -44.26 1.14 -28.19
CA GLN A 240 -45.05 -0.08 -27.83
C GLN A 240 -44.20 -1.15 -27.17
#